data_AF-A0A671XRW4-F1
#
_entry.id   AF-A0A671XRW4-F1
#
_cell.length_a   1.000
_cell.length_b   1.000
_cell.length_c   1.000
_cell.angle_alpha   90.00
_cell.angle_beta   90.00
_cell.angle_gamma   90.00
#
_symmetry.space_group_name_H-M   'P 1'
#
loop_
_entity.id
_entity.type
_entity.pdbx_description
1 polymer ?
#
loop_
_entity_poly.entity_id
_entity_poly.type
_entity_poly.pdbx_seq_one_letter_code
_entity_poly.pdbx_strand_id
1 'polypeptide(L)'
;MLFCHSQPESYHQHSASYIREALAPFLKNEEAKLMAENGASRSPFQYILCAATSPAVKQQEESLTYLNQGQSYEIRMLNRKLVEYTDISSKYVKSIVRVVFHDRRLQYMEHQQLEGWRWNRPGDRILDIDIPLSVGIQEPRSHPMHLNTIEFLWDPVKNASVFIQVNCISTEFTPRKHGGEKGVPFRIQVDTFTSNEHGEYLEHVHSSSCQVKVFKPKGADRKLKTDREKIDKKSLQDRDKYQPSHDTTLLKECSPWPDALNLTIHSSSSTPSPVYHSSPTSCGFTDGDCSPNQQGDLLMPACSDHLLPSSSPQDTQQWLHRHRFSPYSRLFTSFSGGDLLRMSREDLIQICGPADGIRLFNTMKGRCIQPRLTIYVCQQQARHQPAIKPGGGESK
;
A
#
# COMPACT_ATOMS: atom_id res chain seq x y z
N MET A 1 22.36 -1.99 -62.27
CA MET A 1 23.66 -1.71 -61.63
C MET A 1 23.48 -1.89 -60.13
N LEU A 2 24.35 -2.68 -59.51
CA LEU A 2 24.42 -2.86 -58.05
C LEU A 2 25.62 -2.05 -57.55
N PHE A 3 25.44 -1.25 -56.49
CA PHE A 3 26.54 -0.79 -55.65
C PHE A 3 26.07 -0.74 -54.20
N CYS A 4 26.78 -1.47 -53.35
CA CYS A 4 26.61 -1.42 -51.90
C CYS A 4 27.22 -0.13 -51.33
N HIS A 5 26.73 0.31 -50.18
CA HIS A 5 27.45 1.25 -49.31
C HIS A 5 27.54 0.65 -47.91
N SER A 6 28.73 0.75 -47.34
CA SER A 6 29.11 0.21 -46.03
C SER A 6 28.57 1.07 -44.88
N GLN A 7 28.23 0.43 -43.75
CA GLN A 7 27.92 1.12 -42.50
C GLN A 7 29.18 1.80 -41.91
N PRO A 8 29.03 2.91 -41.16
CA PRO A 8 30.03 3.37 -40.20
C PRO A 8 29.90 2.64 -38.85
N GLU A 9 31.02 2.51 -38.13
CA GLU A 9 31.18 1.67 -36.94
C GLU A 9 30.63 2.26 -35.62
N SER A 10 30.47 1.40 -34.61
CA SER A 10 29.80 1.68 -33.34
C SER A 10 30.70 2.32 -32.27
N TYR A 11 30.40 3.57 -31.88
CA TYR A 11 31.17 4.33 -30.89
C TYR A 11 30.70 4.20 -29.41
N HIS A 12 29.73 3.32 -29.10
CA HIS A 12 29.00 3.37 -27.82
C HIS A 12 29.41 2.34 -26.74
N GLN A 13 30.36 1.43 -27.00
CA GLN A 13 30.60 0.29 -26.10
C GLN A 13 31.65 0.51 -24.99
N HIS A 14 32.44 1.59 -25.05
CA HIS A 14 33.55 1.81 -24.10
C HIS A 14 33.21 2.66 -22.86
N SER A 15 32.17 3.50 -22.89
CA SER A 15 31.86 4.42 -21.76
C SER A 15 31.34 3.69 -20.51
N ALA A 16 30.50 2.66 -20.68
CA ALA A 16 29.93 1.89 -19.58
C ALA A 16 31.01 1.13 -18.77
N SER A 17 32.07 0.64 -19.43
CA SER A 17 33.17 -0.06 -18.76
C SER A 17 33.98 0.87 -17.85
N TYR A 18 34.21 2.11 -18.28
CA TYR A 18 35.01 3.07 -17.53
C TYR A 18 34.31 3.54 -16.24
N ILE A 19 32.98 3.68 -16.28
CA ILE A 19 32.15 3.97 -15.09
C ILE A 19 32.19 2.77 -14.12
N ARG A 20 32.16 1.53 -14.64
CA ARG A 20 32.19 0.30 -13.84
C ARG A 20 33.46 0.16 -13.00
N GLU A 21 34.62 0.54 -13.55
CA GLU A 21 35.89 0.52 -12.81
C GLU A 21 36.06 1.72 -11.86
N ALA A 22 35.55 2.91 -12.22
CA ALA A 22 35.65 4.10 -11.38
C ALA A 22 34.83 4.03 -10.08
N LEU A 23 33.72 3.29 -10.05
CA LEU A 23 32.86 3.16 -8.86
C LEU A 23 33.38 2.14 -7.83
N ALA A 24 34.10 1.10 -8.25
CA ALA A 24 34.53 0.02 -7.35
C ALA A 24 35.46 0.46 -6.19
N PRO A 25 36.41 1.41 -6.36
CA PRO A 25 37.19 1.96 -5.25
C PRO A 25 36.38 2.87 -4.32
N PHE A 26 35.41 3.61 -4.87
CA PHE A 26 34.57 4.54 -4.10
C PHE A 26 33.65 3.79 -3.12
N LEU A 27 33.02 2.70 -3.59
CA LEU A 27 32.18 1.82 -2.77
C LEU A 27 32.94 1.32 -1.54
N LYS A 28 34.15 0.76 -1.72
CA LYS A 28 34.98 0.23 -0.62
C LYS A 28 35.36 1.28 0.43
N ASN A 29 35.64 2.51 0.02
CA ASN A 29 36.10 3.56 0.93
C ASN A 29 34.94 4.13 1.78
N GLU A 30 33.75 4.25 1.19
CA GLU A 30 32.55 4.66 1.92
C GLU A 30 32.03 3.55 2.84
N GLU A 31 32.07 2.29 2.40
CA GLU A 31 31.79 1.10 3.22
C GLU A 31 32.69 1.07 4.47
N ALA A 32 34.01 1.24 4.32
CA ALA A 32 34.95 1.27 5.45
C ALA A 32 34.61 2.37 6.47
N LYS A 33 34.23 3.57 6.00
CA LYS A 33 33.82 4.68 6.87
C LYS A 33 32.49 4.41 7.59
N LEU A 34 31.55 3.75 6.91
CA LEU A 34 30.26 3.33 7.44
C LEU A 34 30.34 2.12 8.40
N MET A 35 31.43 1.36 8.37
CA MET A 35 31.76 0.27 9.31
C MET A 35 32.45 0.79 10.58
N ALA A 36 33.27 1.83 10.47
CA ALA A 36 34.03 2.39 11.60
C ALA A 36 33.14 3.11 12.65
N GLU A 37 31.96 3.58 12.27
CA GLU A 37 31.03 4.23 13.19
C GLU A 37 29.88 3.32 13.65
N ASN A 38 29.79 3.18 14.97
CA ASN A 38 28.65 2.75 15.83
C ASN A 38 28.60 1.27 16.28
N GLY A 39 28.90 1.05 17.56
CA GLY A 39 28.53 -0.16 18.30
C GLY A 39 27.17 0.01 19.00
N ALA A 40 26.14 -0.59 18.42
CA ALA A 40 24.85 -0.92 19.05
C ALA A 40 24.13 -1.94 18.16
N SER A 41 23.17 -2.71 18.71
CA SER A 41 22.38 -3.67 17.94
C SER A 41 21.68 -2.99 16.76
N ARG A 42 22.20 -3.20 15.54
CA ARG A 42 21.62 -2.71 14.28
C ARG A 42 20.89 -3.84 13.57
N SER A 43 19.78 -3.48 12.91
CA SER A 43 19.11 -4.34 11.93
C SER A 43 20.13 -4.88 10.91
N PRO A 44 19.99 -6.15 10.46
CA PRO A 44 20.87 -6.74 9.45
C PRO A 44 20.87 -5.95 8.15
N PHE A 45 19.70 -5.54 7.67
CA PHE A 45 19.53 -4.88 6.39
C PHE A 45 19.63 -3.38 6.53
N GLN A 46 20.44 -2.74 5.69
CA GLN A 46 20.54 -1.30 5.58
C GLN A 46 20.36 -0.87 4.13
N TYR A 47 19.58 0.19 3.93
CA TYR A 47 19.37 0.79 2.62
C TYR A 47 19.79 2.26 2.61
N ILE A 48 20.50 2.67 1.57
CA ILE A 48 21.04 4.01 1.42
C ILE A 48 20.59 4.56 0.07
N LEU A 49 19.72 5.56 0.08
CA LEU A 49 19.35 6.35 -1.09
C LEU A 49 20.46 7.36 -1.37
N CYS A 50 21.15 7.24 -2.51
CA CYS A 50 22.26 8.13 -2.90
C CYS A 50 21.72 9.46 -3.47
N ALA A 51 21.04 10.22 -2.61
CA ALA A 51 20.58 11.57 -2.86
C ALA A 51 20.70 12.42 -1.58
N ALA A 52 20.99 13.71 -1.77
CA ALA A 52 21.37 14.59 -0.67
C ALA A 52 20.18 15.01 0.22
N THR A 53 20.39 14.98 1.53
CA THR A 53 19.41 15.45 2.53
C THR A 53 19.36 16.98 2.55
N SER A 54 18.18 17.54 2.82
CA SER A 54 18.00 18.99 2.91
C SER A 54 18.59 19.58 4.20
N PRO A 55 19.39 20.66 4.13
CA PRO A 55 19.86 21.39 5.31
C PRO A 55 18.75 22.18 6.02
N ALA A 56 17.55 22.32 5.42
CA ALA A 56 16.47 23.14 5.96
C ALA A 56 15.53 22.39 6.93
N VAL A 57 15.88 21.17 7.33
CA VAL A 57 15.12 20.33 8.28
C VAL A 57 15.62 20.59 9.71
N LYS A 58 14.72 20.67 10.70
CA LYS A 58 15.14 20.86 12.11
C LYS A 58 15.71 19.58 12.71
N GLN A 59 16.56 19.68 13.74
CA GLN A 59 17.14 18.49 14.42
C GLN A 59 16.12 17.47 14.93
N GLN A 60 14.94 17.92 15.38
CA GLN A 60 13.86 17.07 15.91
C GLN A 60 12.93 16.49 14.83
N GLU A 61 13.05 16.93 13.58
CA GLU A 61 12.25 16.46 12.45
C GLU A 61 12.97 15.31 11.72
N GLU A 62 12.25 14.52 10.92
CA GLU A 62 12.90 13.48 10.11
C GLU A 62 13.58 14.11 8.88
N SER A 63 14.78 13.62 8.56
CA SER A 63 15.54 14.03 7.36
C SER A 63 14.70 13.91 6.09
N LEU A 64 14.71 14.97 5.27
CA LEU A 64 13.93 15.09 4.04
C LEU A 64 14.86 15.24 2.83
N THR A 65 14.64 14.41 1.81
CA THR A 65 15.52 14.32 0.63
C THR A 65 14.82 14.82 -0.63
N TYR A 66 15.54 15.53 -1.49
CA TYR A 66 14.97 16.17 -2.67
C TYR A 66 15.31 15.41 -3.95
N LEU A 67 14.28 14.98 -4.68
CA LEU A 67 14.42 14.21 -5.92
C LEU A 67 13.82 14.99 -7.09
N ASN A 68 14.37 14.78 -8.29
CA ASN A 68 13.83 15.28 -9.55
C ASN A 68 12.95 14.22 -10.22
N GLN A 69 11.81 14.65 -10.78
CA GLN A 69 10.89 13.81 -11.55
C GLN A 69 11.62 13.08 -12.69
N GLY A 70 11.49 11.76 -12.75
CA GLY A 70 12.05 10.92 -13.82
C GLY A 70 13.58 10.83 -13.87
N GLN A 71 14.29 11.37 -12.86
CA GLN A 71 15.73 11.14 -12.70
C GLN A 71 15.96 9.83 -11.95
N SER A 72 16.92 9.02 -12.43
CA SER A 72 17.34 7.78 -11.78
C SER A 72 18.15 8.08 -10.52
N TYR A 73 17.76 7.49 -9.39
CA TYR A 73 18.46 7.57 -8.11
C TYR A 73 18.79 6.17 -7.59
N GLU A 74 20.02 6.00 -7.10
CA GLU A 74 20.50 4.74 -6.56
C GLU A 74 19.94 4.49 -5.15
N ILE A 75 19.47 3.27 -4.88
CA ILE A 75 19.30 2.72 -3.54
C ILE A 75 20.25 1.53 -3.39
N ARG A 76 21.34 1.73 -2.63
CA ARG A 76 22.25 0.66 -2.22
C ARG A 76 21.61 -0.17 -1.12
N MET A 77 21.75 -1.48 -1.19
CA MET A 77 21.22 -2.43 -0.23
C MET A 77 22.34 -3.33 0.30
N LEU A 78 22.48 -3.34 1.62
CA LEU A 78 23.61 -3.87 2.36
C LEU A 78 23.11 -4.82 3.46
N ASN A 79 23.83 -5.90 3.71
CA ASN A 79 23.66 -6.71 4.91
C ASN A 79 24.87 -6.53 5.85
N ARG A 80 24.65 -5.95 7.03
CA ARG A 80 25.68 -5.72 8.06
C ARG A 80 25.91 -6.92 8.98
N LYS A 81 25.02 -7.92 8.98
CA LYS A 81 25.07 -9.11 9.86
C LYS A 81 25.26 -10.39 9.07
N LEU A 82 26.27 -10.39 8.20
CA LEU A 82 26.57 -11.52 7.31
C LEU A 82 26.73 -12.87 8.02
N VAL A 83 27.22 -12.85 9.28
CA VAL A 83 27.51 -14.05 10.08
C VAL A 83 26.29 -14.60 10.83
N GLU A 84 25.27 -13.78 11.12
CA GLU A 84 24.05 -14.23 11.81
C GLU A 84 22.96 -14.69 10.81
N TYR A 85 23.14 -14.41 9.52
CA TYR A 85 22.17 -14.72 8.46
C TYR A 85 22.67 -15.79 7.47
N THR A 86 23.67 -16.59 7.86
CA THR A 86 24.00 -17.86 7.17
C THR A 86 22.87 -18.89 7.28
N ASP A 87 21.95 -18.72 8.22
CA ASP A 87 20.75 -19.55 8.40
C ASP A 87 19.58 -19.16 7.48
N ILE A 88 19.71 -18.12 6.64
CA ILE A 88 18.77 -17.94 5.52
C ILE A 88 19.01 -19.08 4.53
N SER A 89 18.12 -20.08 4.53
CA SER A 89 18.15 -21.20 3.57
C SER A 89 18.04 -20.74 2.11
N SER A 90 17.49 -19.55 1.88
CA SER A 90 17.34 -18.92 0.58
C SER A 90 18.56 -18.09 0.17
N LYS A 91 19.15 -18.47 -0.98
CA LYS A 91 20.25 -17.76 -1.65
C LYS A 91 19.98 -16.27 -1.94
N TYR A 92 18.70 -15.89 -2.01
CA TYR A 92 18.25 -14.53 -2.28
C TYR A 92 17.19 -14.11 -1.26
N VAL A 93 16.95 -12.81 -1.18
CA VAL A 93 15.78 -12.22 -0.52
C VAL A 93 15.02 -11.35 -1.52
N LYS A 94 13.71 -11.19 -1.33
CA LYS A 94 12.87 -10.28 -2.12
C LYS A 94 12.77 -8.94 -1.42
N SER A 95 13.02 -7.85 -2.14
CA SER A 95 12.69 -6.51 -1.67
C SER A 95 11.58 -5.91 -2.52
N ILE A 96 10.65 -5.24 -1.86
CA ILE A 96 9.57 -4.48 -2.47
C ILE A 96 9.79 -3.01 -2.11
N VAL A 97 9.91 -2.15 -3.11
CA VAL A 97 10.09 -0.70 -2.93
C VAL A 97 8.79 0.01 -3.30
N ARG A 98 8.37 0.95 -2.45
CA ARG A 98 7.10 1.66 -2.58
C ARG A 98 7.27 3.17 -2.41
N VAL A 99 6.60 3.96 -3.25
CA VAL A 99 6.36 5.39 -3.01
C VAL A 99 4.98 5.54 -2.39
N VAL A 100 4.91 5.90 -1.11
CA VAL A 100 3.66 6.05 -0.35
C VAL A 100 3.52 7.47 0.20
N PHE A 101 2.31 7.90 0.50
CA PHE A 101 2.12 9.22 1.12
C PHE A 101 2.67 9.23 2.55
N HIS A 102 3.36 10.32 2.95
CA HIS A 102 3.73 10.52 4.36
C HIS A 102 2.54 11.04 5.20
N ASP A 103 1.65 11.83 4.58
CA ASP A 103 0.45 12.37 5.22
C ASP A 103 -0.63 11.28 5.41
N ARG A 104 -1.03 11.02 6.66
CA ARG A 104 -2.04 10.01 7.05
C ARG A 104 -3.37 10.17 6.29
N ARG A 105 -3.85 11.39 6.03
CA ARG A 105 -5.11 11.60 5.30
C ARG A 105 -4.96 11.21 3.83
N LEU A 106 -3.81 11.48 3.23
CA LEU A 106 -3.51 11.03 1.86
C LEU A 106 -3.26 9.53 1.77
N GLN A 107 -2.74 8.88 2.81
CA GLN A 107 -2.69 7.40 2.90
C GLN A 107 -4.10 6.79 2.86
N TYR A 108 -5.06 7.31 3.64
CA TYR A 108 -6.45 6.83 3.60
C TYR A 108 -7.13 7.05 2.23
N MET A 109 -6.72 8.08 1.50
CA MET A 109 -7.21 8.39 0.16
C MET A 109 -6.29 7.87 -0.95
N GLU A 110 -5.30 7.03 -0.64
CA GLU A 110 -4.18 6.72 -1.56
C GLU A 110 -4.69 6.20 -2.89
N HIS A 111 -5.58 5.21 -2.89
CA HIS A 111 -6.19 4.67 -4.11
C HIS A 111 -6.78 5.78 -5.00
N GLN A 112 -7.60 6.68 -4.46
CA GLN A 112 -8.17 7.81 -5.21
C GLN A 112 -7.10 8.79 -5.74
N GLN A 113 -6.03 9.03 -4.97
CA GLN A 113 -4.92 9.89 -5.40
C GLN A 113 -4.12 9.25 -6.54
N LEU A 114 -3.79 7.95 -6.45
CA LEU A 114 -3.06 7.22 -7.49
C LEU A 114 -3.91 7.06 -8.76
N GLU A 115 -5.22 6.81 -8.64
CA GLU A 115 -6.13 6.76 -9.79
C GLU A 115 -6.33 8.12 -10.46
N GLY A 116 -6.50 9.17 -9.65
CA GLY A 116 -6.55 10.55 -10.14
C GLY A 116 -5.26 10.98 -10.82
N TRP A 117 -4.11 10.45 -10.41
CA TRP A 117 -2.83 10.62 -11.09
C TRP A 117 -2.81 9.86 -12.43
N ARG A 118 -3.13 8.56 -12.41
CA ARG A 118 -3.20 7.67 -13.60
C ARG A 118 -4.07 8.23 -14.71
N TRP A 119 -5.23 8.80 -14.35
CA TRP A 119 -6.16 9.38 -15.33
C TRP A 119 -5.55 10.52 -16.14
N ASN A 120 -4.68 11.32 -15.53
CA ASN A 120 -3.99 12.44 -16.20
C ASN A 120 -2.69 12.01 -16.90
N ARG A 121 -2.28 10.74 -16.76
CA ARG A 121 -1.05 10.16 -17.30
C ARG A 121 -1.25 8.69 -17.71
N PRO A 122 -2.04 8.43 -18.77
CA PRO A 122 -2.30 7.07 -19.23
C PRO A 122 -1.00 6.41 -19.73
N GLY A 123 -0.66 5.25 -19.13
CA GLY A 123 0.54 4.48 -19.46
C GLY A 123 1.73 4.76 -18.55
N ASP A 124 1.82 5.93 -17.92
CA ASP A 124 2.90 6.23 -16.98
C ASP A 124 2.70 5.46 -15.65
N ARG A 125 3.83 5.17 -14.99
CA ARG A 125 3.86 4.64 -13.62
C ARG A 125 4.52 5.64 -12.69
N ILE A 126 4.21 5.56 -11.40
CA ILE A 126 4.73 6.49 -10.37
C ILE A 126 6.16 6.12 -9.96
N LEU A 127 6.46 4.82 -9.92
CA LEU A 127 7.75 4.27 -9.55
C LEU A 127 8.15 3.17 -10.55
N ASP A 128 9.35 3.32 -11.12
CA ASP A 128 9.97 2.36 -12.04
C ASP A 128 11.44 2.07 -11.67
N ILE A 129 11.97 0.97 -12.23
CA ILE A 129 13.37 0.56 -12.12
C ILE A 129 14.11 0.96 -13.40
N ASP A 130 15.23 1.66 -13.25
CA ASP A 130 16.24 1.82 -14.30
C ASP A 130 17.12 0.56 -14.31
N ILE A 131 16.65 -0.46 -15.04
CA ILE A 131 17.28 -1.79 -15.09
C ILE A 131 18.73 -1.71 -15.62
N PRO A 132 19.05 -0.95 -16.70
CA PRO A 132 20.42 -0.82 -17.21
C PRO A 132 21.45 -0.26 -16.20
N LEU A 133 21.03 0.58 -15.25
CA LEU A 133 21.90 1.11 -14.20
C LEU A 133 21.96 0.21 -12.95
N SER A 134 20.99 -0.67 -12.76
CA SER A 134 20.87 -1.51 -11.56
C SER A 134 21.87 -2.69 -11.55
N VAL A 135 22.38 -3.04 -10.37
CA VAL A 135 23.45 -4.04 -10.20
C VAL A 135 23.09 -5.02 -9.08
N GLY A 136 23.27 -6.33 -9.33
CA GLY A 136 23.04 -7.38 -8.32
C GLY A 136 21.58 -7.75 -8.07
N ILE A 137 20.63 -7.07 -8.73
CA ILE A 137 19.21 -7.40 -8.69
C ILE A 137 18.85 -8.49 -9.72
N GLN A 138 17.83 -9.29 -9.41
CA GLN A 138 17.27 -10.34 -10.26
C GLN A 138 15.75 -10.24 -10.28
N GLU A 139 15.13 -10.73 -11.36
CA GLU A 139 13.68 -10.69 -11.57
C GLU A 139 13.01 -9.33 -11.22
N PRO A 140 13.47 -8.20 -11.80
CA PRO A 140 12.81 -6.91 -11.61
C PRO A 140 11.39 -6.95 -12.18
N ARG A 141 10.40 -6.61 -11.35
CA ARG A 141 8.97 -6.65 -11.69
C ARG A 141 8.28 -5.34 -11.29
N SER A 142 7.44 -4.86 -12.20
CA SER A 142 6.63 -3.66 -12.07
C SER A 142 5.18 -3.98 -12.42
N HIS A 143 4.36 -4.41 -11.45
CA HIS A 143 3.00 -4.87 -11.74
C HIS A 143 2.13 -3.71 -12.30
N PRO A 144 1.49 -3.85 -13.48
CA PRO A 144 0.71 -2.76 -14.10
C PRO A 144 -0.38 -2.11 -13.21
N MET A 145 -0.94 -2.83 -12.23
CA MET A 145 -1.95 -2.27 -11.32
C MET A 145 -1.38 -1.56 -10.09
N HIS A 146 -0.10 -1.77 -9.78
CA HIS A 146 0.59 -1.13 -8.65
C HIS A 146 1.60 -0.11 -9.16
N LEU A 147 1.10 1.07 -9.53
CA LEU A 147 1.88 2.14 -10.18
C LEU A 147 3.05 2.66 -9.34
N ASN A 148 2.92 2.58 -8.02
CA ASN A 148 3.86 3.12 -7.03
C ASN A 148 4.72 2.04 -6.35
N THR A 149 4.71 0.81 -6.88
CA THR A 149 5.39 -0.36 -6.30
C THR A 149 6.23 -1.07 -7.36
N ILE A 150 7.43 -1.48 -6.96
CA ILE A 150 8.35 -2.34 -7.71
C ILE A 150 8.85 -3.46 -6.79
N GLU A 151 9.18 -4.62 -7.33
CA GLU A 151 9.78 -5.73 -6.58
C GLU A 151 10.92 -6.38 -7.36
N PHE A 152 11.88 -6.96 -6.65
CA PHE A 152 13.01 -7.70 -7.22
C PHE A 152 13.69 -8.57 -6.16
N LEU A 153 14.48 -9.54 -6.62
CA LEU A 153 15.33 -10.40 -5.78
C LEU A 153 16.77 -9.87 -5.73
N TRP A 154 17.48 -10.10 -4.64
CA TRP A 154 18.92 -9.81 -4.54
C TRP A 154 19.64 -10.72 -3.56
N ASP A 155 20.96 -10.79 -3.70
CA ASP A 155 21.85 -11.63 -2.89
C ASP A 155 22.40 -10.82 -1.70
N PRO A 156 22.00 -11.12 -0.45
CA PRO A 156 22.42 -10.35 0.71
C PRO A 156 23.91 -10.50 1.05
N VAL A 157 24.62 -11.46 0.43
CA VAL A 157 26.07 -11.68 0.61
C VAL A 157 26.90 -10.82 -0.35
N LYS A 158 26.32 -10.39 -1.47
CA LYS A 158 27.05 -9.69 -2.54
C LYS A 158 26.81 -8.17 -2.59
N ASN A 159 25.93 -7.67 -1.73
CA ASN A 159 25.27 -6.37 -1.85
C ASN A 159 24.50 -6.22 -3.18
N ALA A 160 23.59 -5.26 -3.24
CA ALA A 160 22.88 -4.92 -4.48
C ALA A 160 22.59 -3.43 -4.55
N SER A 161 22.28 -2.95 -5.75
CA SER A 161 21.95 -1.57 -6.02
C SER A 161 20.83 -1.50 -7.05
N VAL A 162 19.71 -0.87 -6.66
CA VAL A 162 18.59 -0.62 -7.57
C VAL A 162 18.53 0.86 -7.89
N PHE A 163 18.48 1.20 -9.18
CA PHE A 163 18.22 2.57 -9.61
C PHE A 163 16.72 2.74 -9.85
N ILE A 164 16.13 3.75 -9.20
CA ILE A 164 14.70 4.02 -9.25
C ILE A 164 14.39 5.37 -9.88
N GLN A 165 13.26 5.46 -10.59
CA GLN A 165 12.73 6.71 -11.13
C GLN A 165 11.37 7.00 -10.47
N VAL A 166 11.21 8.21 -9.93
CA VAL A 166 9.93 8.67 -9.36
C VAL A 166 9.31 9.70 -10.29
N ASN A 167 8.15 9.37 -10.85
CA ASN A 167 7.56 10.11 -11.97
C ASN A 167 6.40 11.04 -11.57
N CYS A 168 5.96 11.04 -10.31
CA CYS A 168 5.01 12.01 -9.78
C CYS A 168 5.74 13.15 -9.05
N ILE A 169 5.21 14.38 -9.08
CA ILE A 169 5.75 15.48 -8.25
C ILE A 169 4.86 15.80 -7.06
N SER A 170 5.48 16.25 -5.97
CA SER A 170 4.81 16.53 -4.69
C SER A 170 3.69 17.57 -4.78
N THR A 171 3.65 18.44 -5.79
CA THR A 171 2.58 19.44 -5.98
C THR A 171 1.41 18.96 -6.85
N GLU A 172 1.41 17.71 -7.32
CA GLU A 172 0.24 17.16 -8.05
C GLU A 172 -0.89 16.75 -7.11
N PHE A 173 -0.53 16.43 -5.86
CA PHE A 173 -1.43 15.94 -4.81
C PHE A 173 -1.80 17.03 -3.79
N THR A 174 -1.52 18.30 -4.11
CA THR A 174 -2.02 19.46 -3.34
C THR A 174 -3.41 19.89 -3.84
N PRO A 175 -4.30 20.40 -2.97
CA PRO A 175 -5.63 20.85 -3.38
C PRO A 175 -5.61 21.89 -4.51
N ARG A 176 -4.65 22.83 -4.49
CA ARG A 176 -4.38 23.70 -5.64
C ARG A 176 -3.24 23.07 -6.46
N LYS A 177 -3.60 22.50 -7.61
CA LYS A 177 -2.65 21.98 -8.61
C LYS A 177 -1.87 23.09 -9.32
N HIS A 178 -2.40 24.31 -9.31
CA HIS A 178 -1.72 25.52 -9.80
C HIS A 178 -0.79 26.04 -8.71
N GLY A 179 0.49 26.26 -9.06
CA GLY A 179 1.60 26.35 -8.11
C GLY A 179 1.51 27.47 -7.06
N GLY A 180 2.25 27.28 -5.97
CA GLY A 180 2.30 28.18 -4.81
C GLY A 180 2.11 27.46 -3.48
N GLU A 181 1.41 26.32 -3.48
CA GLU A 181 1.24 25.48 -2.29
C GLU A 181 2.49 24.62 -1.99
N LYS A 182 2.73 24.35 -0.71
CA LYS A 182 3.78 23.44 -0.24
C LYS A 182 3.41 22.01 -0.65
N GLY A 183 4.08 21.49 -1.69
CA GLY A 183 3.89 20.09 -2.15
C GLY A 183 3.98 19.05 -1.02
N VAL A 184 3.26 17.95 -1.15
CA VAL A 184 3.15 16.90 -0.13
C VAL A 184 4.42 16.04 -0.06
N PRO A 185 4.91 15.66 1.13
CA PRO A 185 6.00 14.70 1.25
C PRO A 185 5.51 13.27 0.98
N PHE A 186 6.38 12.45 0.39
CA PHE A 186 6.21 11.01 0.27
C PHE A 186 7.20 10.29 1.20
N ARG A 187 6.98 8.99 1.42
CA ARG A 187 8.04 8.07 1.84
C ARG A 187 8.43 7.20 0.65
N ILE A 188 9.73 6.93 0.54
CA ILE A 188 10.22 5.74 -0.16
C ILE A 188 10.42 4.69 0.93
N GLN A 189 9.72 3.58 0.83
CA GLN A 189 9.78 2.45 1.77
C GLN A 189 10.31 1.21 1.06
N VAL A 190 11.18 0.47 1.74
CA VAL A 190 11.75 -0.80 1.31
C VAL A 190 11.38 -1.86 2.35
N ASP A 191 10.60 -2.84 1.92
CA ASP A 191 10.18 -4.00 2.71
C ASP A 191 10.88 -5.25 2.15
N THR A 192 11.56 -6.02 3.00
CA THR A 192 12.35 -7.20 2.59
C THR A 192 11.81 -8.48 3.20
N PHE A 193 11.82 -9.55 2.40
CA PHE A 193 11.20 -10.84 2.69
C PHE A 193 12.14 -12.02 2.36
N THR A 194 12.21 -13.01 3.24
CA THR A 194 12.81 -14.33 3.00
C THR A 194 11.80 -15.29 2.39
N SER A 195 12.26 -16.42 1.83
CA SER A 195 11.36 -17.47 1.37
C SER A 195 10.98 -18.42 2.51
N ASN A 196 9.71 -18.80 2.57
CA ASN A 196 9.24 -19.88 3.43
C ASN A 196 9.73 -21.27 2.97
N GLU A 197 9.34 -22.32 3.67
CA GLU A 197 9.63 -23.73 3.34
C GLU A 197 9.18 -24.17 1.93
N HIS A 198 8.26 -23.43 1.30
CA HIS A 198 7.76 -23.68 -0.06
C HIS A 198 8.48 -22.85 -1.14
N GLY A 199 9.49 -22.06 -0.77
CA GLY A 199 10.23 -21.18 -1.68
C GLY A 199 9.50 -19.86 -2.01
N GLU A 200 8.39 -19.56 -1.34
CA GLU A 200 7.63 -18.32 -1.56
C GLU A 200 8.13 -17.19 -0.65
N TYR A 201 8.47 -16.05 -1.25
CA TYR A 201 8.93 -14.86 -0.52
C TYR A 201 7.80 -14.12 0.21
N LEU A 202 7.34 -14.69 1.33
CA LEU A 202 6.22 -14.21 2.14
C LEU A 202 6.62 -13.84 3.57
N GLU A 203 7.76 -14.33 4.07
CA GLU A 203 8.22 -14.07 5.42
C GLU A 203 8.87 -12.69 5.52
N HIS A 204 8.20 -11.75 6.18
CA HIS A 204 8.74 -10.41 6.38
C HIS A 204 9.89 -10.43 7.39
N VAL A 205 11.01 -9.79 7.04
CA VAL A 205 12.20 -9.72 7.91
C VAL A 205 12.66 -8.30 8.24
N HIS A 206 12.37 -7.30 7.39
CA HIS A 206 12.78 -5.92 7.67
C HIS A 206 12.02 -4.88 6.86
N SER A 207 11.78 -3.71 7.45
CA SER A 207 11.20 -2.54 6.79
C SER A 207 11.94 -1.26 7.16
N SER A 208 12.18 -0.40 6.18
CA SER A 208 12.74 0.92 6.41
C SER A 208 12.28 1.92 5.36
N SER A 209 12.28 3.21 5.71
CA SER A 209 11.89 4.27 4.80
C SER A 209 12.65 5.58 5.01
N CYS A 210 12.54 6.48 4.05
CA CYS A 210 12.98 7.87 4.18
C CYS A 210 11.93 8.82 3.61
N GLN A 211 11.81 10.03 4.14
CA GLN A 211 10.96 11.06 3.55
C GLN A 211 11.62 11.68 2.32
N VAL A 212 10.85 11.81 1.24
CA VAL A 212 11.29 12.46 0.01
C VAL A 212 10.30 13.54 -0.45
N LYS A 213 10.80 14.50 -1.20
CA LYS A 213 10.01 15.49 -1.92
C LYS A 213 10.44 15.55 -3.37
N VAL A 214 9.51 15.31 -4.28
CA VAL A 214 9.80 15.22 -5.72
C VAL A 214 9.41 16.52 -6.40
N PHE A 215 10.36 17.09 -7.13
CA PHE A 215 10.25 18.34 -7.87
C PHE A 215 10.24 18.09 -9.38
N LYS A 216 9.85 19.08 -10.18
CA LYS A 216 10.14 19.07 -11.63
C LYS A 216 11.67 18.96 -11.88
N PRO A 217 12.12 18.49 -13.05
CA PRO A 217 13.54 18.34 -13.36
C PRO A 217 14.37 19.60 -13.05
N LYS A 218 15.55 19.42 -12.45
CA LYS A 218 16.44 20.47 -11.89
C LYS A 218 15.84 21.29 -10.74
N GLY A 219 14.65 20.92 -10.25
CA GLY A 219 13.96 21.61 -9.16
C GLY A 219 14.52 21.26 -7.79
N ALA A 220 14.95 20.00 -7.59
CA ALA A 220 15.63 19.57 -6.37
C ALA A 220 16.96 20.32 -6.17
N ASP A 221 17.76 20.44 -7.22
CA ASP A 221 19.09 21.09 -7.20
C ASP A 221 18.97 22.58 -6.86
N ARG A 222 18.05 23.28 -7.52
CA ARG A 222 17.71 24.68 -7.23
C ARG A 222 17.27 24.84 -5.78
N LYS A 223 16.39 23.96 -5.30
CA LYS A 223 15.86 24.00 -3.94
C LYS A 223 16.95 23.74 -2.90
N LEU A 224 17.81 22.74 -3.11
CA LEU A 224 18.93 22.42 -2.23
C LEU A 224 19.94 23.58 -2.16
N LYS A 225 20.26 24.22 -3.29
CA LYS A 225 21.10 25.43 -3.34
C LYS A 225 20.48 26.59 -2.55
N THR A 226 19.22 26.94 -2.80
CA THR A 226 18.53 28.03 -2.09
C THR A 226 18.41 27.75 -0.59
N ASP A 227 18.16 26.50 -0.19
CA ASP A 227 18.07 26.13 1.22
C ASP A 227 19.44 26.18 1.91
N ARG A 228 20.52 25.75 1.25
CA ARG A 228 21.89 25.90 1.78
C ARG A 228 22.27 27.36 1.98
N GLU A 229 22.10 28.20 0.95
CA GLU A 229 22.31 29.66 1.04
C GLU A 229 21.47 30.33 2.16
N LYS A 230 20.26 29.82 2.42
CA LYS A 230 19.39 30.32 3.49
C LYS A 230 19.86 29.89 4.89
N ILE A 231 20.45 28.70 5.02
CA ILE A 231 21.01 28.23 6.29
C ILE A 231 22.37 28.90 6.56
N ASP A 232 23.21 29.10 5.55
CA ASP A 232 24.51 29.75 5.72
C ASP A 232 24.42 31.21 6.15
N LYS A 233 23.34 31.91 5.76
CA LYS A 233 23.03 33.30 6.18
C LYS A 233 22.48 33.43 7.61
N LYS A 234 22.27 32.32 8.34
CA LYS A 234 21.79 32.35 9.74
C LYS A 234 22.94 32.54 10.72
N SER A 235 22.60 33.05 11.92
CA SER A 235 23.52 33.03 13.06
C SER A 235 23.94 31.59 13.42
N LEU A 236 25.08 31.41 14.08
CA LEU A 236 25.55 30.09 14.52
C LEU A 236 24.49 29.39 15.40
N GLN A 237 23.96 30.10 16.41
CA GLN A 237 22.90 29.61 17.29
C GLN A 237 21.59 29.23 16.55
N ASP A 238 21.31 29.85 15.40
CA ASP A 238 20.17 29.48 14.57
C ASP A 238 20.47 28.34 13.58
N ARG A 239 21.74 28.15 13.18
CA ARG A 239 22.19 27.01 12.36
C ARG A 239 22.11 25.71 13.15
N ASP A 240 22.49 25.74 14.43
CA ASP A 240 22.48 24.58 15.33
C ASP A 240 21.07 24.00 15.57
N LYS A 241 20.00 24.71 15.17
CA LYS A 241 18.61 24.22 15.22
C LYS A 241 18.26 23.27 14.06
N TYR A 242 19.12 23.19 13.03
CA TYR A 242 18.92 22.42 11.81
C TYR A 242 19.84 21.21 11.72
N GLN A 243 19.46 20.25 10.88
CA GLN A 243 20.31 19.09 10.57
C GLN A 243 21.40 19.47 9.56
N PRO A 244 22.60 18.86 9.65
CA PRO A 244 23.56 18.90 8.57
C PRO A 244 22.97 18.24 7.31
N SER A 245 23.39 18.75 6.15
CA SER A 245 23.10 18.11 4.87
C SER A 245 24.17 17.06 4.57
N HIS A 246 23.74 15.87 4.19
CA HIS A 246 24.58 14.74 3.79
C HIS A 246 24.34 14.43 2.31
N ASP A 247 25.34 13.90 1.61
CA ASP A 247 25.21 13.57 0.18
C ASP A 247 24.35 12.33 -0.09
N THR A 248 24.15 11.50 0.93
CA THR A 248 23.32 10.29 0.91
C THR A 248 22.29 10.31 2.03
N THR A 249 21.18 9.59 1.82
CA THR A 249 20.08 9.45 2.77
C THR A 249 19.99 8.02 3.27
N LEU A 250 20.27 7.82 4.56
CA LEU A 250 20.04 6.54 5.24
C LEU A 250 18.53 6.34 5.47
N LEU A 251 17.97 5.23 5.00
CA LEU A 251 16.61 4.84 5.34
C LEU A 251 16.57 4.37 6.80
N LYS A 252 15.54 4.79 7.54
CA LYS A 252 15.33 4.47 8.96
C LYS A 252 14.27 3.38 9.09
N GLU A 253 14.43 2.52 10.09
CA GLU A 253 13.51 1.43 10.40
C GLU A 253 12.08 1.93 10.64
N CYS A 254 11.08 1.20 10.13
CA CYS A 254 9.67 1.56 10.25
C CYS A 254 8.77 0.31 10.25
N SER A 255 7.46 0.50 10.49
CA SER A 255 6.46 -0.56 10.32
C SER A 255 6.43 -1.06 8.86
N PRO A 256 6.17 -2.37 8.63
CA PRO A 256 5.93 -2.89 7.28
C PRO A 256 4.68 -2.27 6.65
N TRP A 257 4.69 -2.11 5.32
CA TRP A 257 3.57 -1.58 4.57
C TRP A 257 2.68 -2.69 3.99
N PRO A 258 1.34 -2.61 4.14
CA PRO A 258 0.59 -1.64 4.94
C PRO A 258 0.73 -1.92 6.45
N ASP A 259 0.60 -0.88 7.29
CA ASP A 259 0.75 -0.95 8.77
C ASP A 259 0.11 -2.23 9.35
N ALA A 260 0.94 -3.22 9.69
CA ALA A 260 0.46 -4.56 10.09
C ALA A 260 -0.45 -4.54 11.33
N LEU A 261 -0.32 -3.51 12.18
CA LEU A 261 -1.20 -3.27 13.34
C LEU A 261 -2.69 -3.15 12.96
N ASN A 262 -3.02 -2.76 11.72
CA ASN A 262 -4.42 -2.72 11.25
C ASN A 262 -4.96 -4.09 10.79
N LEU A 263 -4.13 -5.13 10.78
CA LEU A 263 -4.53 -6.52 10.46
C LEU A 263 -4.37 -7.46 11.66
N THR A 264 -3.38 -7.27 12.53
CA THR A 264 -3.09 -8.19 13.65
C THR A 264 -3.83 -7.88 14.95
N ILE A 265 -4.43 -6.69 15.12
CA ILE A 265 -5.25 -6.34 16.30
C ILE A 265 -6.52 -7.20 16.44
N HIS A 266 -6.86 -8.03 15.45
CA HIS A 266 -7.95 -9.02 15.51
C HIS A 266 -7.50 -10.48 15.55
N SER A 267 -6.20 -10.77 15.74
CA SER A 267 -5.66 -12.14 15.60
C SER A 267 -4.79 -12.65 16.74
N SER A 268 -4.48 -11.86 17.77
CA SER A 268 -3.70 -12.35 18.92
C SER A 268 -4.03 -11.65 20.25
N SER A 269 -5.10 -12.11 20.90
CA SER A 269 -5.29 -11.91 22.35
C SER A 269 -5.75 -13.22 23.00
N SER A 270 -4.84 -14.18 23.09
CA SER A 270 -5.03 -15.42 23.84
C SER A 270 -4.86 -15.17 25.33
N THR A 271 -5.95 -14.86 26.02
CA THR A 271 -6.09 -15.07 27.48
C THR A 271 -6.91 -16.33 27.73
N PRO A 272 -6.63 -17.10 28.81
CA PRO A 272 -7.17 -18.44 28.95
C PRO A 272 -8.65 -18.44 29.35
N SER A 273 -9.49 -18.98 28.47
CA SER A 273 -10.90 -19.27 28.79
C SER A 273 -10.98 -20.40 29.83
N PRO A 274 -11.81 -20.29 30.88
CA PRO A 274 -11.99 -21.37 31.85
C PRO A 274 -12.67 -22.58 31.20
N VAL A 275 -12.10 -23.76 31.47
CA VAL A 275 -12.54 -25.06 30.96
C VAL A 275 -13.96 -25.39 31.43
N TYR A 276 -14.86 -25.67 30.50
CA TYR A 276 -15.97 -26.61 30.73
C TYR A 276 -16.12 -27.53 29.52
N HIS A 277 -16.20 -28.83 29.79
CA HIS A 277 -16.25 -29.88 28.78
C HIS A 277 -17.69 -30.08 28.29
N SER A 278 -17.87 -30.20 26.97
CA SER A 278 -19.17 -30.42 26.34
C SER A 278 -19.19 -31.69 25.50
N SER A 279 -19.88 -32.74 25.97
CA SER A 279 -20.58 -33.79 25.19
C SER A 279 -21.02 -34.94 26.12
N PRO A 280 -22.04 -35.74 25.77
CA PRO A 280 -23.35 -35.32 25.21
C PRO A 280 -24.53 -36.07 25.87
N THR A 281 -25.79 -35.60 25.79
CA THR A 281 -26.98 -36.45 25.44
C THR A 281 -28.35 -35.77 25.57
N SER A 282 -29.25 -36.21 24.68
CA SER A 282 -30.72 -36.38 24.77
C SER A 282 -31.63 -35.25 25.27
N CYS A 283 -32.58 -34.88 24.40
CA CYS A 283 -33.85 -34.27 24.80
C CYS A 283 -34.79 -35.29 25.48
N GLY A 284 -35.79 -34.77 26.21
CA GLY A 284 -36.97 -35.49 26.69
C GLY A 284 -38.19 -34.56 26.70
N PHE A 285 -39.37 -35.10 26.37
CA PHE A 285 -40.68 -34.41 26.24
C PHE A 285 -41.23 -33.97 27.63
N THR A 286 -42.24 -33.10 27.82
CA THR A 286 -43.61 -33.06 27.22
C THR A 286 -44.36 -31.72 27.41
N ASP A 287 -45.25 -31.40 26.45
CA ASP A 287 -46.59 -30.72 26.49
C ASP A 287 -46.99 -29.56 27.44
N GLY A 288 -47.83 -28.65 26.90
CA GLY A 288 -48.58 -27.62 27.66
C GLY A 288 -49.28 -26.56 26.78
N ASP A 289 -50.52 -26.84 26.34
CA ASP A 289 -51.37 -26.04 25.43
C ASP A 289 -51.63 -24.55 25.75
N CYS A 290 -51.72 -23.69 24.72
CA CYS A 290 -53.01 -23.15 24.20
C CYS A 290 -52.86 -22.03 23.13
N SER A 291 -53.76 -22.03 22.13
CA SER A 291 -53.97 -21.05 21.04
C SER A 291 -55.42 -20.49 21.14
N PRO A 292 -56.06 -19.75 20.18
CA PRO A 292 -55.66 -19.31 18.82
C PRO A 292 -55.93 -17.82 18.48
N ASN A 293 -55.26 -17.22 17.48
CA ASN A 293 -55.74 -16.98 16.10
C ASN A 293 -54.76 -15.97 15.40
N GLN A 294 -54.59 -15.84 14.07
CA GLN A 294 -55.14 -16.57 12.90
C GLN A 294 -54.20 -16.44 11.66
N GLN A 295 -54.73 -16.78 10.47
CA GLN A 295 -54.28 -16.56 9.08
C GLN A 295 -53.18 -15.51 8.83
N GLY A 296 -52.12 -15.75 8.04
CA GLY A 296 -51.67 -16.99 7.40
C GLY A 296 -50.95 -16.74 6.07
N ASP A 297 -49.65 -17.07 5.97
CA ASP A 297 -49.09 -17.67 4.76
C ASP A 297 -47.70 -18.33 4.98
N LEU A 298 -47.61 -19.58 4.53
CA LEU A 298 -46.46 -20.41 4.15
C LEU A 298 -45.12 -20.30 4.91
N LEU A 299 -44.83 -21.37 5.67
CA LEU A 299 -43.50 -21.82 6.06
C LEU A 299 -42.59 -22.01 4.83
N MET A 300 -41.35 -21.51 4.88
CA MET A 300 -40.26 -21.97 4.03
C MET A 300 -39.02 -22.28 4.88
N PRO A 301 -38.19 -23.26 4.47
CA PRO A 301 -37.30 -23.97 5.38
C PRO A 301 -36.06 -23.16 5.76
N ALA A 302 -35.46 -23.55 6.89
CA ALA A 302 -34.11 -23.13 7.28
C ALA A 302 -33.10 -23.59 6.21
N CYS A 303 -32.83 -22.73 5.24
CA CYS A 303 -31.92 -22.97 4.12
C CYS A 303 -30.68 -22.11 4.31
N SER A 304 -29.49 -22.74 4.24
CA SER A 304 -28.21 -22.14 4.60
C SER A 304 -27.95 -20.80 3.89
N ASP A 305 -27.32 -19.87 4.63
CA ASP A 305 -26.95 -18.51 4.17
C ASP A 305 -25.76 -18.51 3.17
N HIS A 306 -25.54 -19.64 2.50
CA HIS A 306 -24.41 -19.94 1.63
C HIS A 306 -24.89 -20.57 0.34
N LEU A 307 -24.44 -20.03 -0.80
CA LEU A 307 -24.69 -20.60 -2.12
C LEU A 307 -23.97 -21.94 -2.25
N LEU A 308 -24.68 -22.99 -2.67
CA LEU A 308 -24.10 -24.33 -2.83
C LEU A 308 -23.69 -24.56 -4.30
N PRO A 309 -22.63 -25.36 -4.57
CA PRO A 309 -22.27 -25.74 -5.94
C PRO A 309 -23.38 -26.47 -6.70
N SER A 310 -24.30 -27.12 -5.98
CA SER A 310 -25.47 -27.84 -6.50
C SER A 310 -26.74 -26.99 -6.64
N SER A 311 -26.72 -25.70 -6.28
CA SER A 311 -27.90 -24.83 -6.40
C SER A 311 -28.31 -24.65 -7.86
N SER A 312 -29.61 -24.80 -8.15
CA SER A 312 -30.15 -24.59 -9.50
C SER A 312 -30.02 -23.11 -9.93
N PRO A 313 -30.18 -22.77 -11.22
CA PRO A 313 -30.27 -21.38 -11.64
C PRO A 313 -31.38 -20.62 -10.92
N GLN A 314 -32.53 -21.25 -10.67
CA GLN A 314 -33.65 -20.66 -9.93
C GLN A 314 -33.27 -20.35 -8.47
N ASP A 315 -32.57 -21.26 -7.78
CA ASP A 315 -32.08 -21.03 -6.42
C ASP A 315 -31.02 -19.93 -6.38
N THR A 316 -30.15 -19.89 -7.39
CA THR A 316 -29.09 -18.89 -7.55
C THR A 316 -29.67 -17.49 -7.76
N GLN A 317 -30.75 -17.39 -8.54
CA GLN A 317 -31.52 -16.16 -8.68
C GLN A 317 -32.15 -15.72 -7.35
N GLN A 318 -32.80 -16.63 -6.61
CA GLN A 318 -33.33 -16.30 -5.28
C GLN A 318 -32.23 -15.83 -4.32
N TRP A 319 -31.06 -16.48 -4.34
CA TRP A 319 -29.90 -16.11 -3.53
C TRP A 319 -29.40 -14.70 -3.87
N LEU A 320 -29.23 -14.36 -5.15
CA LEU A 320 -28.88 -13.01 -5.59
C LEU A 320 -29.89 -11.96 -5.12
N HIS A 321 -31.19 -12.26 -5.17
CA HIS A 321 -32.23 -11.38 -4.64
C HIS A 321 -32.12 -11.18 -3.11
N ARG A 322 -31.92 -12.26 -2.33
CA ARG A 322 -31.75 -12.18 -0.86
C ARG A 322 -30.56 -11.32 -0.46
N HIS A 323 -29.41 -11.47 -1.13
CA HIS A 323 -28.18 -10.72 -0.82
C HIS A 323 -28.07 -9.34 -1.52
N ARG A 324 -29.18 -8.80 -2.03
CA ARG A 324 -29.27 -7.45 -2.65
C ARG A 324 -28.40 -7.29 -3.92
N PHE A 325 -28.34 -8.33 -4.74
CA PHE A 325 -27.73 -8.32 -6.08
C PHE A 325 -28.78 -8.42 -7.21
N SER A 326 -30.04 -8.06 -6.92
CA SER A 326 -31.14 -8.05 -7.89
C SER A 326 -30.91 -7.25 -9.20
N PRO A 327 -30.07 -6.20 -9.27
CA PRO A 327 -29.73 -5.57 -10.56
C PRO A 327 -29.02 -6.52 -11.54
N TYR A 328 -28.34 -7.55 -11.03
CA TYR A 328 -27.55 -8.50 -11.83
C TYR A 328 -28.28 -9.81 -12.14
N SER A 329 -29.50 -10.01 -11.61
CA SER A 329 -30.34 -11.19 -11.84
C SER A 329 -30.46 -11.55 -13.33
N ARG A 330 -30.66 -10.54 -14.20
CA ARG A 330 -30.73 -10.72 -15.66
C ARG A 330 -29.43 -11.19 -16.32
N LEU A 331 -28.26 -10.83 -15.77
CA LEU A 331 -26.96 -11.26 -16.30
C LEU A 331 -26.65 -12.71 -15.93
N PHE A 332 -27.09 -13.14 -14.74
CA PHE A 332 -26.85 -14.49 -14.21
C PHE A 332 -28.07 -15.43 -14.33
N THR A 333 -29.04 -15.12 -15.20
CA THR A 333 -30.33 -15.86 -15.27
C THR A 333 -30.17 -17.36 -15.55
N SER A 334 -29.14 -17.74 -16.30
CA SER A 334 -28.83 -19.14 -16.64
C SER A 334 -27.74 -19.80 -15.76
N PHE A 335 -27.17 -19.07 -14.79
CA PHE A 335 -26.04 -19.55 -14.01
C PHE A 335 -26.51 -20.41 -12.83
N SER A 336 -26.01 -21.64 -12.73
CA SER A 336 -26.13 -22.44 -11.49
C SER A 336 -25.21 -21.89 -10.38
N GLY A 337 -25.39 -22.36 -9.15
CA GLY A 337 -24.53 -21.98 -8.03
C GLY A 337 -23.07 -22.37 -8.28
N GLY A 338 -22.86 -23.53 -8.92
CA GLY A 338 -21.54 -23.98 -9.36
C GLY A 338 -20.92 -23.13 -10.48
N ASP A 339 -21.72 -22.53 -11.37
CA ASP A 339 -21.21 -21.60 -12.40
C ASP A 339 -20.78 -20.28 -11.77
N LEU A 340 -21.62 -19.72 -10.89
CA LEU A 340 -21.31 -18.47 -10.21
C LEU A 340 -20.06 -18.65 -9.31
N LEU A 341 -19.98 -19.72 -8.52
CA LEU A 341 -18.85 -20.02 -7.63
C LEU A 341 -17.51 -20.29 -8.34
N ARG A 342 -17.55 -20.60 -9.65
CA ARG A 342 -16.38 -20.78 -10.52
C ARG A 342 -15.81 -19.47 -11.07
N MET A 343 -16.57 -18.38 -11.09
CA MET A 343 -16.06 -17.09 -11.59
C MET A 343 -14.98 -16.52 -10.67
N SER A 344 -13.95 -15.92 -11.27
CA SER A 344 -12.92 -15.21 -10.51
C SER A 344 -13.48 -13.92 -9.91
N ARG A 345 -12.74 -13.36 -8.95
CA ARG A 345 -13.05 -12.04 -8.39
C ARG A 345 -12.98 -10.96 -9.48
N GLU A 346 -12.08 -11.14 -10.44
CA GLU A 346 -11.80 -10.22 -11.53
C GLU A 346 -12.93 -10.25 -12.57
N ASP A 347 -13.46 -11.44 -12.91
CA ASP A 347 -14.67 -11.57 -13.76
C ASP A 347 -15.88 -10.86 -13.13
N LEU A 348 -16.09 -11.07 -11.83
CA LEU A 348 -17.18 -10.42 -11.09
C LEU A 348 -17.02 -8.90 -11.02
N ILE A 349 -15.79 -8.39 -10.89
CA ILE A 349 -15.49 -6.95 -10.97
C ILE A 349 -15.75 -6.39 -12.38
N GLN A 350 -15.41 -7.15 -13.43
CA GLN A 350 -15.64 -6.74 -14.81
C GLN A 350 -17.14 -6.72 -15.17
N ILE A 351 -17.93 -7.66 -14.65
CA ILE A 351 -19.36 -7.79 -14.94
C ILE A 351 -20.21 -6.87 -14.06
N CYS A 352 -19.94 -6.79 -12.76
CA CYS A 352 -20.77 -6.04 -11.80
C CYS A 352 -20.23 -4.64 -11.46
N GLY A 353 -18.98 -4.34 -11.84
CA GLY A 353 -18.25 -3.15 -11.41
C GLY A 353 -17.47 -3.37 -10.10
N PRO A 354 -16.49 -2.51 -9.76
CA PRO A 354 -15.57 -2.77 -8.64
C PRO A 354 -16.24 -2.94 -7.28
N ALA A 355 -17.23 -2.10 -6.94
CA ALA A 355 -17.88 -2.15 -5.63
C ALA A 355 -18.76 -3.40 -5.46
N ASP A 356 -19.66 -3.66 -6.41
CA ASP A 356 -20.61 -4.76 -6.34
C ASP A 356 -19.97 -6.12 -6.66
N GLY A 357 -18.98 -6.18 -7.56
CA GLY A 357 -18.23 -7.41 -7.86
C GLY A 357 -17.41 -7.90 -6.67
N ILE A 358 -16.73 -6.99 -5.94
CA ILE A 358 -16.03 -7.33 -4.68
C ILE A 358 -17.04 -7.77 -3.61
N ARG A 359 -18.19 -7.09 -3.49
CA ARG A 359 -19.23 -7.47 -2.54
C ARG A 359 -19.75 -8.87 -2.83
N LEU A 360 -20.11 -9.16 -4.09
CA LEU A 360 -20.64 -10.44 -4.55
C LEU A 360 -19.65 -11.59 -4.32
N PHE A 361 -18.38 -11.44 -4.71
CA PHE A 361 -17.34 -12.44 -4.47
C PHE A 361 -17.17 -12.77 -2.97
N ASN A 362 -17.14 -11.75 -2.11
CA ASN A 362 -17.00 -11.95 -0.67
C ASN A 362 -18.24 -12.62 -0.05
N THR A 363 -19.45 -12.22 -0.45
CA THR A 363 -20.70 -12.87 0.00
C THR A 363 -20.74 -14.35 -0.41
N MET A 364 -20.35 -14.68 -1.64
CA MET A 364 -20.29 -16.07 -2.12
C MET A 364 -19.27 -16.94 -1.38
N LYS A 365 -18.14 -16.37 -0.95
CA LYS A 365 -17.10 -17.09 -0.18
C LYS A 365 -17.32 -17.03 1.34
N GLY A 366 -18.53 -16.68 1.81
CA GLY A 366 -18.89 -16.63 3.24
C GLY A 366 -18.19 -15.52 4.03
N ARG A 367 -17.49 -14.59 3.37
CA ARG A 367 -16.80 -13.46 4.02
C ARG A 367 -17.79 -12.34 4.25
N CYS A 368 -18.58 -12.44 5.32
CA CYS A 368 -19.48 -11.38 5.74
C CYS A 368 -18.68 -10.12 6.11
N ILE A 369 -18.82 -9.07 5.31
CA ILE A 369 -18.19 -7.77 5.58
C ILE A 369 -19.05 -7.07 6.64
N GLN A 370 -18.52 -6.91 7.86
CA GLN A 370 -19.25 -6.20 8.91
C GLN A 370 -19.56 -4.75 8.48
N PRO A 371 -20.81 -4.27 8.64
CA PRO A 371 -21.14 -2.89 8.33
C PRO A 371 -20.40 -1.96 9.30
N ARG A 372 -19.48 -1.15 8.76
CA ARG A 372 -18.68 -0.19 9.54
C ARG A 372 -19.49 0.96 10.15
N LEU A 373 -20.75 1.11 9.73
CA LEU A 373 -21.69 2.12 10.21
C LEU A 373 -23.13 1.61 10.03
N THR A 374 -23.91 1.59 11.10
CA THR A 374 -25.36 1.34 11.07
C THR A 374 -26.08 2.65 11.36
N ILE A 375 -26.82 3.17 10.39
CA ILE A 375 -27.57 4.41 10.54
C ILE A 375 -29.01 4.07 10.94
N TYR A 376 -29.41 4.51 12.14
CA TYR A 376 -30.79 4.42 12.60
C TYR A 376 -31.54 5.69 12.19
N VAL A 377 -32.57 5.53 11.36
CA VAL A 377 -33.44 6.63 10.92
C VAL A 377 -34.80 6.46 11.57
N CYS A 378 -35.21 7.47 12.36
CA CYS A 378 -36.55 7.56 12.92
C CYS A 378 -37.31 8.69 12.20
N GLN A 379 -38.52 8.40 11.72
CA GLN A 379 -39.38 9.42 11.14
C GLN A 379 -40.06 10.20 12.27
N GLN A 380 -39.75 11.48 12.40
CA GLN A 380 -40.24 12.31 13.49
C GLN A 380 -41.76 12.53 13.37
N GLN A 381 -42.54 11.80 14.15
CA GLN A 381 -43.98 12.08 14.30
C GLN A 381 -44.15 13.47 14.93
N ALA A 382 -44.93 14.32 14.27
CA ALA A 382 -45.21 15.66 14.76
C ALA A 382 -45.98 15.59 16.08
N ARG A 383 -45.36 16.02 17.18
CA ARG A 383 -46.03 16.10 18.48
C ARG A 383 -47.12 17.17 18.45
N HIS A 384 -48.28 16.83 18.99
CA HIS A 384 -49.44 17.71 19.09
C HIS A 384 -49.09 19.08 19.68
N GLN A 385 -49.63 20.14 19.08
CA GLN A 385 -49.60 21.48 19.65
C GLN A 385 -50.42 21.50 20.96
N PRO A 386 -49.93 22.13 22.04
CA PRO A 386 -50.77 22.45 23.19
C PRO A 386 -51.75 23.57 22.82
N ALA A 387 -53.02 23.41 23.22
CA ALA A 387 -54.07 24.38 22.91
C ALA A 387 -53.84 25.72 23.62
N ILE A 388 -53.88 26.82 22.87
CA ILE A 388 -53.82 28.18 23.40
C ILE A 388 -55.17 28.52 24.05
N LYS A 389 -55.18 28.85 25.35
CA LYS A 389 -56.37 29.45 25.99
C LYS A 389 -56.52 30.91 25.51
N PRO A 390 -57.71 31.36 25.10
CA PRO A 390 -57.95 32.77 24.81
C PRO A 390 -58.05 33.56 26.12
N GLY A 391 -57.25 34.62 26.24
CA GLY A 391 -57.47 35.65 27.26
C GLY A 391 -58.62 36.56 26.81
N GLY A 392 -59.64 36.71 27.65
CA GLY A 392 -60.72 37.67 27.42
C GLY A 392 -60.21 39.10 27.64
N GLY A 393 -60.51 40.00 26.71
CA GLY A 393 -60.26 41.43 26.90
C GLY A 393 -61.38 42.08 27.72
N GLU A 394 -61.00 42.94 28.66
CA GLU A 394 -61.92 43.93 29.24
C GLU A 394 -62.08 45.11 28.28
N SER A 395 -63.31 45.60 28.12
CA SER A 395 -63.61 46.92 27.57
C SER A 395 -65.00 47.36 28.00
N LYS A 396 -65.06 48.18 29.06
CA LYS A 396 -66.02 49.27 29.23
C LYS A 396 -65.49 50.29 30.23
#